data_AF-A0A7V3T4R6-F1
#
_entry.id   AF-A0A7V3T4R6-F1
#
_cell.length_a   1.000
_cell.length_b   1.000
_cell.length_c   1.000
_cell.angle_alpha   90.00
_cell.angle_beta   90.00
_cell.angle_gamma   90.00
#
_symmetry.space_group_name_H-M   'P 1'
#
loop_
_entity.id
_entity.type
_entity.pdbx_description
1 polymer ?
#
loop_
_entity_poly.entity_id
_entity_poly.type
_entity_poly.pdbx_seq_one_letter_code
_entity_poly.pdbx_strand_id
1 'polypeptide(L)'
;MAWLWMVGLSWPAWAAQDRICLSLDRLPADGRVVARVDLTEAARWCGQTIQPERLRAFVLPESNSVPAQFVPDPHRPGAGVIVLQCKSAAGPVRVCLDFSGPAAPKPPSQTSVRTRWFTLQHDPKAMGGLPTAVTFTHTGWQVPGLHWNDRLYHRQAGSFALRYDPEPQVQCLATGPVCTVMRVRARYTQPDGRQPASQPEVVYDWFYFHDQPLVLVRGMARQQSPQPWHEAHFLELAFATNAFAHWVGGEPRQEGTFAGRDQPHRFSQWALVRQGANALGLFEAGPVVVYDGRSYGPYLHADADAAWRQWSSAAWERTAWLWIGPVTDPAAAESAATASTGPLT
;
A
#
# COMPACT_ATOMS: atom_id res chain seq x y z
N MET A 1 -24.63 3.90 57.54
CA MET A 1 -24.94 3.25 56.24
C MET A 1 -23.74 3.43 55.34
N ALA A 2 -22.90 2.40 55.21
CA ALA A 2 -21.72 2.43 54.33
C ALA A 2 -22.00 1.48 53.15
N TRP A 3 -21.94 2.02 51.94
CA TRP A 3 -22.08 1.24 50.71
C TRP A 3 -20.71 0.71 50.29
N LEU A 4 -20.59 -0.61 50.25
CA LEU A 4 -19.44 -1.33 49.69
C LEU A 4 -19.69 -1.50 48.19
N TRP A 5 -18.90 -0.84 47.33
CA TRP A 5 -18.86 -1.17 45.91
C TRP A 5 -17.88 -2.32 45.71
N MET A 6 -18.39 -3.53 45.50
CA MET A 6 -17.60 -4.60 44.89
C MET A 6 -17.52 -4.33 43.38
N VAL A 7 -16.38 -3.84 42.93
CA VAL A 7 -16.00 -3.93 41.51
C VAL A 7 -15.56 -5.37 41.27
N GLY A 8 -16.47 -6.20 40.77
CA GLY A 8 -16.14 -7.52 40.26
C GLY A 8 -15.30 -7.39 39.00
N LEU A 9 -13.98 -7.48 39.12
CA LEU A 9 -13.10 -7.78 37.99
C LEU A 9 -13.30 -9.26 37.64
N SER A 10 -14.26 -9.55 36.77
CA SER A 10 -14.31 -10.82 36.07
C SER A 10 -13.21 -10.81 35.01
N TRP A 11 -12.00 -11.21 35.39
CA TRP A 11 -11.10 -11.77 34.39
C TRP A 11 -11.71 -13.10 33.93
N PRO A 12 -11.93 -13.30 32.62
CA PRO A 12 -12.13 -14.65 32.15
C PRO A 12 -10.88 -15.43 32.57
N ALA A 13 -11.03 -16.53 33.29
CA ALA A 13 -9.98 -17.53 33.32
C ALA A 13 -9.96 -18.11 31.90
N TRP A 14 -8.97 -17.72 31.09
CA TRP A 14 -8.84 -18.26 29.74
C TRP A 14 -8.37 -19.71 29.90
N ALA A 15 -9.31 -20.66 29.82
CA ALA A 15 -8.97 -22.06 29.62
C ALA A 15 -8.07 -22.17 28.37
N ALA A 16 -7.23 -23.20 28.31
CA ALA A 16 -6.31 -23.49 27.20
C ALA A 16 -7.10 -23.78 25.90
N GLN A 17 -7.64 -22.73 25.30
CA GLN A 17 -8.23 -22.75 23.96
C GLN A 17 -7.10 -22.58 22.96
N ASP A 18 -7.15 -23.34 21.88
CA ASP A 18 -6.27 -23.13 20.74
C ASP A 18 -6.46 -21.71 20.20
N ARG A 19 -5.35 -20.98 20.06
CA ARG A 19 -5.35 -19.59 19.59
C ARG A 19 -4.56 -19.47 18.30
N ILE A 20 -5.03 -18.58 17.44
CA ILE A 20 -4.24 -18.10 16.31
C ILE A 20 -3.18 -17.17 16.88
N CYS A 21 -1.90 -17.52 16.77
CA CYS A 21 -0.82 -16.63 17.19
C CYS A 21 0.24 -16.53 16.10
N LEU A 22 0.73 -15.31 15.89
CA LEU A 22 1.84 -14.98 15.02
C LEU A 22 3.13 -14.98 15.84
N SER A 23 4.19 -15.51 15.26
CA SER A 23 5.55 -15.41 15.82
C SER A 23 6.32 -14.38 15.01
N LEU A 24 6.80 -13.34 15.67
CA LEU A 24 7.52 -12.22 15.09
C LEU A 24 8.98 -12.33 15.54
N ASP A 25 9.84 -12.90 14.69
CA ASP A 25 11.23 -13.16 15.06
C ASP A 25 12.06 -11.88 15.21
N ARG A 26 11.70 -10.86 14.43
CA ARG A 26 12.33 -9.53 14.46
C ARG A 26 11.26 -8.47 14.32
N LEU A 27 11.27 -7.51 15.25
CA LEU A 27 10.47 -6.30 15.14
C LEU A 27 11.30 -5.20 14.49
N PRO A 28 10.75 -4.50 13.49
CA PRO A 28 11.33 -3.25 13.00
C PRO A 28 11.51 -2.22 14.12
N ALA A 29 12.42 -1.26 13.93
CA ALA A 29 12.76 -0.27 14.94
C ALA A 29 11.55 0.60 15.33
N ASP A 30 10.67 0.88 14.38
CA ASP A 30 9.41 1.59 14.57
C ASP A 30 8.30 0.71 15.19
N GLY A 31 8.56 -0.59 15.39
CA GLY A 31 7.63 -1.57 15.95
C GLY A 31 6.49 -1.98 15.02
N ARG A 32 6.44 -1.46 13.79
CA ARG A 32 5.38 -1.77 12.85
C ARG A 32 5.68 -3.07 12.13
N VAL A 33 4.67 -3.93 12.03
CA VAL A 33 4.75 -5.15 11.24
C VAL A 33 3.65 -5.12 10.20
N VAL A 34 4.04 -5.35 8.94
CA VAL A 34 3.10 -5.60 7.85
C VAL A 34 3.51 -6.90 7.19
N ALA A 35 2.60 -7.86 7.15
CA ALA A 35 2.92 -9.21 6.66
C ALA A 35 1.74 -9.84 5.91
N ARG A 36 2.06 -10.74 4.97
CA ARG A 36 1.05 -11.59 4.34
C ARG A 36 0.77 -12.76 5.28
N VAL A 37 -0.50 -13.08 5.45
CA VAL A 37 -0.92 -14.23 6.26
C VAL A 37 -2.05 -14.97 5.54
N ASP A 38 -2.03 -16.30 5.65
CA ASP A 38 -3.21 -17.13 5.41
C ASP A 38 -3.61 -17.77 6.73
N LEU A 39 -4.69 -17.26 7.31
CA LEU A 39 -5.21 -17.67 8.60
C LEU A 39 -6.28 -18.76 8.47
N THR A 40 -6.60 -19.23 7.26
CA THR A 40 -7.73 -20.13 6.99
C THR A 40 -7.64 -21.41 7.82
N GLU A 41 -6.49 -22.08 7.78
CA GLU A 41 -6.29 -23.35 8.49
C GLU A 41 -6.20 -23.15 10.01
N ALA A 42 -5.53 -22.09 10.46
CA ALA A 42 -5.43 -21.76 11.88
C ALA A 42 -6.81 -21.41 12.47
N ALA A 43 -7.62 -20.63 11.75
CA ALA A 43 -8.98 -20.30 12.16
C ALA A 43 -9.89 -21.53 12.21
N ARG A 44 -9.78 -22.43 11.22
CA ARG A 44 -10.48 -23.71 11.20
C ARG A 44 -10.12 -24.57 12.40
N TRP A 45 -8.83 -24.68 12.72
CA TRP A 45 -8.33 -25.43 13.88
C TRP A 45 -8.86 -24.84 15.20
N CYS A 46 -8.79 -23.52 15.36
CA CYS A 46 -9.25 -22.81 16.56
C CYS A 46 -10.77 -22.68 16.67
N GLY A 47 -11.54 -23.16 15.69
CA GLY A 47 -13.00 -22.96 15.64
C GLY A 47 -13.43 -21.49 15.57
N GLN A 48 -12.59 -20.62 15.00
CA GLN A 48 -12.86 -19.18 14.86
C GLN A 48 -13.29 -18.82 13.45
N THR A 49 -14.20 -17.85 13.34
CA THR A 49 -14.52 -17.18 12.07
C THR A 49 -13.69 -15.90 11.96
N ILE A 50 -12.99 -15.73 10.85
CA ILE A 50 -12.19 -14.52 10.59
C ILE A 50 -13.14 -13.36 10.28
N GLN A 51 -13.24 -12.41 11.20
CA GLN A 51 -14.06 -11.19 11.10
C GLN A 51 -13.15 -9.98 11.32
N PRO A 52 -12.55 -9.40 10.26
CA PRO A 52 -11.52 -8.37 10.37
C PRO A 52 -11.91 -7.19 11.27
N GLU A 53 -13.16 -6.76 11.21
CA GLU A 53 -13.72 -5.68 12.03
C GLU A 53 -13.78 -6.00 13.53
N ARG A 54 -13.67 -7.27 13.91
CA ARG A 54 -13.67 -7.74 15.30
C ARG A 54 -12.29 -8.08 15.83
N LEU A 55 -11.25 -7.97 14.99
CA LEU A 55 -9.88 -8.31 15.36
C LEU A 55 -9.43 -7.57 16.62
N ARG A 56 -8.85 -8.31 17.55
CA ARG A 56 -8.03 -7.86 18.66
C ARG A 56 -6.71 -8.62 18.64
N ALA A 57 -5.65 -7.96 19.06
CA ALA A 57 -4.33 -8.56 19.12
C ALA A 57 -3.68 -8.28 20.47
N PHE A 58 -2.98 -9.27 21.00
CA PHE A 58 -2.34 -9.19 22.31
C PHE A 58 -0.94 -9.81 22.26
N VAL A 59 0.03 -9.13 22.87
CA VAL A 59 1.39 -9.66 23.06
C VAL A 59 1.38 -10.64 24.23
N LEU A 60 1.97 -11.82 24.03
CA LEU A 60 2.22 -12.78 25.09
C LEU A 60 3.59 -12.57 25.74
N PRO A 61 3.75 -12.90 27.04
CA PRO A 61 2.73 -13.46 27.95
C PRO A 61 1.84 -12.40 28.63
N GLU A 62 2.26 -11.14 28.58
CA GLU A 62 1.68 -10.03 29.36
C GLU A 62 0.23 -9.68 28.98
N SER A 63 -0.26 -10.18 27.85
CA SER A 63 -1.59 -9.91 27.29
C SER A 63 -1.85 -8.42 27.03
N ASN A 64 -0.76 -7.68 26.76
CA ASN A 64 -0.83 -6.27 26.40
C ASN A 64 -1.46 -6.12 25.01
N SER A 65 -2.51 -5.30 24.91
CA SER A 65 -3.19 -5.01 23.64
C SER A 65 -2.23 -4.36 22.64
N VAL A 66 -2.31 -4.79 21.38
CA VAL A 66 -1.56 -4.27 20.25
C VAL A 66 -2.54 -3.71 19.22
N PRO A 67 -2.36 -2.46 18.75
CA PRO A 67 -3.08 -1.96 17.60
C PRO A 67 -2.87 -2.88 16.40
N ALA A 68 -3.97 -3.41 15.88
CA ALA A 68 -3.94 -4.41 14.82
C ALA A 68 -5.07 -4.16 13.81
N GLN A 69 -4.79 -4.52 12.56
CA GLN A 69 -5.75 -4.54 11.47
C GLN A 69 -5.46 -5.73 10.58
N PHE A 70 -6.51 -6.36 10.07
CA PHE A 70 -6.40 -7.38 9.03
C PHE A 70 -7.18 -6.91 7.80
N VAL A 71 -6.53 -6.94 6.64
CA VAL A 71 -7.14 -6.57 5.36
C VAL A 71 -7.22 -7.83 4.50
N PRO A 72 -8.42 -8.42 4.31
CA PRO A 72 -8.56 -9.64 3.56
C PRO A 72 -8.32 -9.41 2.06
N ASP A 73 -7.75 -10.41 1.42
CA ASP A 73 -7.59 -10.49 -0.03
C ASP A 73 -8.96 -10.46 -0.73
N PRO A 74 -9.02 -9.88 -1.94
CA PRO A 74 -10.16 -10.09 -2.81
C PRO A 74 -10.43 -11.59 -2.98
N HIS A 75 -11.65 -12.03 -2.64
CA HIS A 75 -12.12 -13.42 -2.82
C HIS A 75 -11.47 -14.49 -1.93
N ARG A 76 -10.57 -14.13 -1.01
CA ARG A 76 -9.98 -15.05 -0.02
C ARG A 76 -10.07 -14.43 1.38
N PRO A 77 -11.21 -14.50 2.06
CA PRO A 77 -11.41 -13.79 3.33
C PRO A 77 -10.48 -14.26 4.47
N GLY A 78 -9.91 -15.46 4.36
CA GLY A 78 -8.93 -15.99 5.33
C GLY A 78 -7.47 -15.63 5.05
N ALA A 79 -7.16 -15.14 3.85
CA ALA A 79 -5.83 -14.66 3.47
C ALA A 79 -5.84 -13.14 3.34
N GLY A 80 -4.74 -12.48 3.65
CA GLY A 80 -4.73 -11.01 3.67
C GLY A 80 -3.42 -10.41 4.15
N VAL A 81 -3.48 -9.12 4.45
CA VAL A 81 -2.38 -8.38 5.07
C VAL A 81 -2.74 -8.13 6.53
N ILE A 82 -1.87 -8.55 7.45
CA ILE A 82 -1.93 -8.14 8.85
C ILE A 82 -1.04 -6.91 9.03
N VAL A 83 -1.55 -5.91 9.72
CA VAL A 83 -0.82 -4.70 10.15
C VAL A 83 -0.85 -4.66 11.67
N LEU A 84 0.31 -4.63 12.31
CA LEU A 84 0.47 -4.56 13.76
C LEU A 84 1.35 -3.36 14.14
N GLN A 85 1.07 -2.73 15.27
CA GLN A 85 1.95 -1.74 15.89
C GLN A 85 2.41 -2.25 17.25
N CYS A 86 3.49 -3.02 17.27
CA CYS A 86 4.09 -3.48 18.51
C CYS A 86 4.88 -2.36 19.17
N LYS A 87 4.97 -2.37 20.50
CA LYS A 87 6.03 -1.60 21.17
C LYS A 87 7.34 -2.30 20.86
N SER A 88 8.35 -1.54 20.42
CA SER A 88 9.68 -2.09 20.14
C SER A 88 10.15 -2.89 21.35
N ALA A 89 10.44 -4.17 21.13
CA ALA A 89 10.90 -5.10 22.15
C ALA A 89 12.23 -5.72 21.70
N ALA A 90 13.13 -5.93 22.65
CA ALA A 90 14.34 -6.69 22.39
C ALA A 90 13.97 -8.18 22.29
N GLY A 91 13.88 -8.70 21.06
CA GLY A 91 13.74 -10.13 20.79
C GLY A 91 12.40 -10.55 20.17
N PRO A 92 12.20 -11.87 19.98
CA PRO A 92 11.01 -12.41 19.35
C PRO A 92 9.74 -12.10 20.16
N VAL A 93 8.66 -11.76 19.46
CA VAL A 93 7.36 -11.45 20.06
C VAL A 93 6.30 -12.41 19.53
N ARG A 94 5.45 -12.92 20.41
CA ARG A 94 4.26 -13.68 20.02
C ARG A 94 3.03 -12.82 20.18
N VAL A 95 2.26 -12.69 19.11
CA VAL A 95 1.01 -11.91 19.08
C VAL A 95 -0.14 -12.87 18.82
N CYS A 96 -1.08 -12.97 19.75
CA CYS A 96 -2.29 -13.75 19.54
C CYS A 96 -3.40 -12.88 18.96
N LEU A 97 -4.10 -13.44 17.99
CA LEU A 97 -5.20 -12.82 17.27
C LEU A 97 -6.52 -13.40 17.78
N ASP A 98 -7.47 -12.51 18.04
CA ASP A 98 -8.82 -12.85 18.47
C ASP A 98 -9.83 -12.11 17.59
N PHE A 99 -10.66 -12.86 16.86
CA PHE A 99 -11.70 -12.31 15.99
C PHE A 99 -13.09 -12.29 16.65
N SER A 100 -13.18 -12.53 17.96
CA SER A 100 -14.44 -12.56 18.71
C SER A 100 -14.80 -11.23 19.39
N GLY A 101 -13.90 -10.24 19.35
CA GLY A 101 -14.09 -8.92 19.96
C GLY A 101 -15.30 -8.14 19.42
N PRO A 102 -15.67 -7.00 20.03
CA PRO A 102 -16.76 -6.19 19.49
C PRO A 102 -16.38 -5.63 18.11
N ALA A 103 -17.35 -5.59 17.20
CA ALA A 103 -17.14 -5.04 15.86
C ALA A 103 -16.75 -3.56 15.93
N ALA A 104 -15.71 -3.20 15.18
CA ALA A 104 -15.33 -1.82 14.95
C ALA A 104 -16.44 -1.09 14.16
N PRO A 105 -16.55 0.24 14.30
CA PRO A 105 -17.45 1.03 13.49
C PRO A 105 -17.21 0.80 11.99
N LYS A 106 -18.29 0.77 11.20
CA LYS A 106 -18.19 0.68 9.75
C LYS A 106 -17.37 1.87 9.23
N PRO A 107 -16.41 1.65 8.32
CA PRO A 107 -15.66 2.75 7.72
C PRO A 107 -16.59 3.73 7.00
N PRO A 108 -16.29 5.03 7.02
CA PRO A 108 -17.08 6.03 6.30
C PRO A 108 -16.98 5.81 4.78
N SER A 109 -18.02 6.21 4.06
CA SER A 109 -17.96 6.38 2.60
C SER A 109 -17.12 7.61 2.28
N GLN A 110 -15.79 7.47 2.36
CA GLN A 110 -14.83 8.52 2.04
C GLN A 110 -14.01 8.15 0.81
N THR A 111 -13.64 9.16 0.05
CA THR A 111 -12.74 9.07 -1.10
C THR A 111 -11.46 9.86 -0.87
N SER A 112 -11.32 10.51 0.28
CA SER A 112 -10.12 11.25 0.67
C SER A 112 -9.49 10.58 1.89
N VAL A 113 -8.16 10.58 1.94
CA VAL A 113 -7.39 10.16 3.10
C VAL A 113 -6.49 11.31 3.52
N ARG A 114 -6.56 11.67 4.79
CA ARG A 114 -5.74 12.72 5.39
C ARG A 114 -4.87 12.13 6.49
N THR A 115 -3.58 12.45 6.43
CA THR A 115 -2.59 12.18 7.47
C THR A 115 -2.02 13.51 7.97
N ARG A 116 -1.01 13.49 8.84
CA ARG A 116 -0.29 14.71 9.21
C ARG A 116 0.71 15.20 8.14
N TRP A 117 1.03 14.38 7.14
CA TRP A 117 2.00 14.74 6.09
C TRP A 117 1.34 15.13 4.77
N PHE A 118 0.20 14.51 4.44
CA PHE A 118 -0.49 14.74 3.18
C PHE A 118 -1.99 14.49 3.27
N THR A 119 -2.70 15.04 2.28
CA THR A 119 -4.04 14.63 1.89
C THR A 119 -3.99 14.02 0.50
N LEU A 120 -4.65 12.89 0.30
CA LEU A 120 -4.73 12.20 -0.98
C LEU A 120 -6.19 11.92 -1.34
N GLN A 121 -6.54 12.14 -2.61
CA GLN A 121 -7.90 11.95 -3.15
C GLN A 121 -7.96 10.74 -4.09
N HIS A 122 -8.99 9.90 -3.94
CA HIS A 122 -9.39 8.84 -4.87
C HIS A 122 -10.74 9.19 -5.50
N ASP A 123 -10.75 9.89 -6.63
CA ASP A 123 -12.00 10.19 -7.31
C ASP A 123 -12.42 9.02 -8.22
N PRO A 124 -13.52 8.30 -7.95
CA PRO A 124 -13.98 7.21 -8.83
C PRO A 124 -14.37 7.69 -10.23
N LYS A 125 -14.59 8.99 -10.45
CA LYS A 125 -14.90 9.54 -11.77
C LYS A 125 -13.66 9.90 -12.59
N ALA A 126 -12.47 9.79 -12.00
CA ALA A 126 -11.23 10.14 -12.64
C ALA A 126 -10.18 9.04 -12.45
N MET A 127 -9.40 8.80 -13.51
CA MET A 127 -8.24 7.89 -13.46
C MET A 127 -8.53 6.50 -12.89
N GLY A 128 -9.69 5.92 -13.19
CA GLY A 128 -10.03 4.58 -12.72
C GLY A 128 -10.07 4.44 -11.20
N GLY A 129 -10.29 5.55 -10.47
CA GLY A 129 -10.30 5.56 -9.00
C GLY A 129 -8.91 5.55 -8.34
N LEU A 130 -7.83 5.54 -9.13
CA LEU A 130 -6.47 5.72 -8.62
C LEU A 130 -6.30 7.13 -8.00
N PRO A 131 -5.27 7.36 -7.18
CA PRO A 131 -5.05 8.67 -6.57
C PRO A 131 -5.01 9.82 -7.60
N THR A 132 -5.85 10.82 -7.41
CA THR A 132 -6.02 11.95 -8.34
C THR A 132 -5.41 13.26 -7.91
N ALA A 133 -5.14 13.39 -6.62
CA ALA A 133 -4.48 14.56 -6.07
C ALA A 133 -3.68 14.17 -4.83
N VAL A 134 -2.50 14.79 -4.69
CA VAL A 134 -1.67 14.72 -3.49
C VAL A 134 -1.34 16.14 -3.06
N THR A 135 -1.73 16.50 -1.84
CA THR A 135 -1.43 17.79 -1.23
C THR A 135 -0.60 17.58 0.03
N PHE A 136 0.58 18.19 0.10
CA PHE A 136 1.45 18.12 1.26
C PHE A 136 0.93 19.04 2.37
N THR A 137 0.61 18.48 3.53
CA THR A 137 -0.03 19.20 4.64
C THR A 137 0.83 20.35 5.16
N HIS A 138 2.15 20.18 5.18
CA HIS A 138 3.07 21.15 5.77
C HIS A 138 3.32 22.40 4.90
N THR A 139 3.11 22.31 3.58
CA THR A 139 3.29 23.44 2.65
C THR A 139 2.00 23.88 1.98
N GLY A 140 0.94 23.06 2.02
CA GLY A 140 -0.26 23.23 1.21
C GLY A 140 -0.04 22.99 -0.29
N TRP A 141 1.17 22.62 -0.70
CA TRP A 141 1.51 22.41 -2.11
C TRP A 141 0.85 21.13 -2.63
N GLN A 142 0.16 21.25 -3.77
CA GLN A 142 -0.45 20.14 -4.49
C GLN A 142 0.41 19.80 -5.72
N VAL A 143 0.64 18.50 -5.96
CA VAL A 143 1.47 18.03 -7.08
C VAL A 143 0.76 18.33 -8.41
N PRO A 144 1.31 19.21 -9.28
CA PRO A 144 0.65 19.55 -10.54
C PRO A 144 0.73 18.42 -11.56
N GLY A 145 -0.38 18.17 -12.27
CA GLY A 145 -0.44 17.21 -13.38
C GLY A 145 -0.23 15.74 -13.00
N LEU A 146 -0.40 15.40 -11.72
CA LEU A 146 -0.26 14.04 -11.22
C LEU A 146 -1.23 13.09 -11.92
N HIS A 147 -0.72 12.02 -12.51
CA HIS A 147 -1.53 10.95 -13.06
C HIS A 147 -0.80 9.61 -13.10
N TRP A 148 -1.57 8.54 -13.14
CA TRP A 148 -1.05 7.17 -13.23
C TRP A 148 -1.18 6.63 -14.65
N ASN A 149 -0.14 5.97 -15.14
CA ASN A 149 -0.11 5.34 -16.47
C ASN A 149 -0.01 3.82 -16.38
N ASP A 150 -0.59 3.24 -15.33
CA ASP A 150 -0.72 1.79 -15.15
C ASP A 150 -1.55 1.18 -16.28
N ARG A 151 -0.85 0.51 -17.20
CA ARG A 151 -1.36 -0.02 -18.46
C ARG A 151 -0.80 -1.40 -18.78
N LEU A 152 -1.54 -2.12 -19.60
CA LEU A 152 -1.08 -3.29 -20.32
C LEU A 152 -0.85 -2.91 -21.78
N TYR A 153 0.17 -3.49 -22.40
CA TYR A 153 0.45 -3.31 -23.82
C TYR A 153 0.64 -4.65 -24.52
N HIS A 154 0.02 -4.77 -25.69
CA HIS A 154 0.26 -5.87 -26.61
C HIS A 154 0.53 -5.31 -28.01
N ARG A 155 1.58 -5.79 -28.69
CA ARG A 155 2.03 -5.26 -29.99
C ARG A 155 0.95 -5.18 -31.06
N GLN A 156 -0.03 -6.10 -31.04
CA GLN A 156 -1.14 -6.12 -32.01
C GLN A 156 -2.43 -5.49 -31.49
N ALA A 157 -2.67 -5.52 -30.18
CA ALA A 157 -3.94 -5.05 -29.60
C ALA A 157 -3.86 -3.61 -29.07
N GLY A 158 -2.65 -3.07 -28.97
CA GLY A 158 -2.38 -1.74 -28.44
C GLY A 158 -2.33 -1.72 -26.91
N SER A 159 -2.63 -0.54 -26.35
CA SER A 159 -2.54 -0.25 -24.92
C SER A 159 -3.91 -0.18 -24.27
N PHE A 160 -4.00 -0.69 -23.04
CA PHE A 160 -5.20 -0.67 -22.20
C PHE A 160 -4.79 -0.17 -20.82
N ALA A 161 -5.37 0.91 -20.33
CA ALA A 161 -4.94 1.57 -19.10
C ALA A 161 -6.08 1.63 -18.08
N LEU A 162 -5.73 1.52 -16.79
CA LEU A 162 -6.72 1.58 -15.71
C LEU A 162 -7.44 2.92 -15.65
N ARG A 163 -6.73 3.99 -16.01
CA ARG A 163 -7.29 5.35 -15.97
C ARG A 163 -8.51 5.56 -16.87
N TYR A 164 -8.75 4.65 -17.80
CA TYR A 164 -9.87 4.69 -18.74
C TYR A 164 -11.04 3.78 -18.32
N ASP A 165 -10.99 3.10 -17.18
CA ASP A 165 -12.14 2.32 -16.72
C ASP A 165 -13.32 3.26 -16.45
N PRO A 166 -14.47 3.09 -17.12
CA PRO A 166 -15.63 3.95 -16.89
C PRO A 166 -16.37 3.63 -15.59
N GLU A 167 -16.13 2.46 -14.98
CA GLU A 167 -16.86 2.01 -13.80
C GLU A 167 -15.93 1.43 -12.71
N PRO A 168 -14.90 2.18 -12.27
CA PRO A 168 -14.03 1.72 -11.21
C PRO A 168 -14.78 1.70 -9.87
N GLN A 169 -14.31 0.89 -8.94
CA GLN A 169 -14.83 0.86 -7.58
C GLN A 169 -13.76 1.39 -6.62
N VAL A 170 -14.11 2.40 -5.82
CA VAL A 170 -13.28 2.93 -4.73
C VAL A 170 -14.01 2.67 -3.41
N GLN A 171 -13.32 2.04 -2.46
CA GLN A 171 -13.88 1.70 -1.16
C GLN A 171 -12.88 1.98 -0.04
N CYS A 172 -13.31 2.67 1.01
CA CYS A 172 -12.60 2.67 2.29
C CYS A 172 -12.87 1.35 3.02
N LEU A 173 -11.86 0.48 3.12
CA LEU A 173 -11.97 -0.81 3.80
C LEU A 173 -11.84 -0.70 5.31
N ALA A 174 -11.00 0.22 5.78
CA ALA A 174 -10.73 0.40 7.20
C ALA A 174 -10.24 1.83 7.48
N THR A 175 -10.68 2.38 8.61
CA THR A 175 -10.05 3.52 9.30
C THR A 175 -9.55 3.02 10.66
N GLY A 176 -8.72 1.98 10.63
CA GLY A 176 -8.32 1.30 11.86
C GLY A 176 -7.16 2.02 12.57
N PRO A 177 -6.64 1.43 13.65
CA PRO A 177 -5.79 2.14 14.60
C PRO A 177 -4.35 2.40 14.13
N VAL A 178 -3.90 1.86 13.00
CA VAL A 178 -2.53 2.03 12.48
C VAL A 178 -2.50 2.78 11.15
N CYS A 179 -3.52 2.58 10.33
CA CYS A 179 -3.58 3.08 8.97
C CYS A 179 -5.02 3.14 8.48
N THR A 180 -5.27 3.99 7.48
CA THR A 180 -6.48 3.97 6.66
C THR A 180 -6.23 3.14 5.42
N VAL A 181 -7.17 2.29 5.00
CA VAL A 181 -7.01 1.41 3.85
C VAL A 181 -8.06 1.71 2.79
N MET A 182 -7.61 2.08 1.60
CA MET A 182 -8.45 2.29 0.43
C MET A 182 -8.23 1.16 -0.57
N ARG A 183 -9.32 0.57 -1.07
CA ARG A 183 -9.30 -0.42 -2.14
C ARG A 183 -9.85 0.20 -3.42
N VAL A 184 -9.08 0.08 -4.50
CA VAL A 184 -9.49 0.45 -5.85
C VAL A 184 -9.59 -0.82 -6.68
N ARG A 185 -10.71 -1.05 -7.36
CA ARG A 185 -10.85 -2.09 -8.38
C ARG A 185 -11.08 -1.43 -9.72
N ALA A 186 -10.27 -1.80 -10.71
CA ALA A 186 -10.36 -1.23 -12.05
C ALA A 186 -10.05 -2.27 -13.13
N ARG A 187 -10.64 -2.09 -14.30
CA ARG A 187 -10.42 -2.87 -15.53
C ARG A 187 -9.40 -2.15 -16.41
N TYR A 188 -8.56 -2.91 -17.12
CA TYR A 188 -7.72 -2.31 -18.16
C TYR A 188 -8.54 -2.11 -19.44
N THR A 189 -8.82 -0.87 -19.78
CA THR A 189 -9.66 -0.51 -20.94
C THR A 189 -8.96 0.48 -21.86
N GLN A 190 -9.50 0.62 -23.07
CA GLN A 190 -9.19 1.74 -23.97
C GLN A 190 -10.02 2.98 -23.61
N PRO A 191 -9.69 4.16 -24.16
CA PRO A 191 -10.44 5.40 -23.90
C PRO A 191 -11.94 5.33 -24.20
N ASP A 192 -12.37 4.44 -25.08
CA ASP A 192 -13.78 4.17 -25.41
C ASP A 192 -14.45 3.17 -24.45
N GLY A 193 -13.76 2.74 -23.40
CA GLY A 193 -14.23 1.77 -22.42
C GLY A 193 -14.05 0.30 -22.84
N ARG A 194 -13.52 0.02 -24.04
CA ARG A 194 -13.35 -1.36 -24.51
C ARG A 194 -12.28 -2.11 -23.74
N GLN A 195 -12.63 -3.29 -23.24
CA GLN A 195 -11.70 -4.23 -22.60
C GLN A 195 -11.19 -5.26 -23.62
N PRO A 196 -9.95 -5.79 -23.48
CA PRO A 196 -9.48 -6.89 -24.33
C PRO A 196 -10.17 -8.21 -23.94
N ALA A 197 -10.13 -9.21 -24.83
CA ALA A 197 -10.86 -10.48 -24.67
C ALA A 197 -10.50 -11.27 -23.39
N SER A 198 -9.26 -11.14 -22.89
CA SER A 198 -8.80 -11.75 -21.64
C SER A 198 -9.42 -11.14 -20.37
N GLN A 199 -10.15 -10.03 -20.50
CA GLN A 199 -10.81 -9.30 -19.42
C GLN A 199 -9.91 -9.06 -18.19
N PRO A 200 -8.72 -8.45 -18.37
CA PRO A 200 -7.82 -8.17 -17.27
C PRO A 200 -8.37 -7.04 -16.38
N GLU A 201 -8.23 -7.24 -15.08
CA GLU A 201 -8.56 -6.29 -14.04
C GLU A 201 -7.55 -6.36 -12.91
N VAL A 202 -7.54 -5.34 -12.05
CA VAL A 202 -6.63 -5.24 -10.91
C VAL A 202 -7.35 -4.67 -9.70
N VAL A 203 -6.92 -5.14 -8.54
CA VAL A 203 -7.27 -4.58 -7.24
C VAL A 203 -6.03 -3.97 -6.62
N TYR A 204 -6.08 -2.68 -6.32
CA TYR A 204 -5.08 -2.00 -5.51
C TYR A 204 -5.59 -1.80 -4.09
N ASP A 205 -4.78 -2.21 -3.12
CA ASP A 205 -4.94 -1.80 -1.72
C ASP A 205 -3.87 -0.75 -1.38
N TRP A 206 -4.32 0.40 -0.88
CA TRP A 206 -3.50 1.52 -0.45
C TRP A 206 -3.59 1.66 1.07
N PHE A 207 -2.50 1.41 1.76
CA PHE A 207 -2.39 1.47 3.22
C PHE A 207 -1.71 2.78 3.63
N TYR A 208 -2.50 3.74 4.08
CA TYR A 208 -2.06 5.06 4.49
C TYR A 208 -1.74 5.10 5.98
N PHE A 209 -0.46 5.03 6.35
CA PHE A 209 -0.04 5.00 7.75
C PHE A 209 -0.28 6.34 8.45
N HIS A 210 -0.81 6.29 9.67
CA HIS A 210 -1.21 7.49 10.41
C HIS A 210 -0.04 8.19 11.11
N ASP A 211 1.05 7.48 11.35
CA ASP A 211 2.22 7.88 12.13
C ASP A 211 3.51 8.06 11.28
N GLN A 212 3.45 7.73 9.98
CA GLN A 212 4.54 7.92 9.02
C GLN A 212 4.13 8.44 7.64
N PRO A 213 5.02 9.12 6.89
CA PRO A 213 4.79 9.59 5.52
C PRO A 213 4.82 8.45 4.49
N LEU A 214 4.44 7.24 4.88
CA LEU A 214 4.51 6.04 4.06
C LEU A 214 3.13 5.59 3.61
N VAL A 215 3.09 5.02 2.41
CA VAL A 215 1.95 4.31 1.87
C VAL A 215 2.42 2.97 1.34
N LEU A 216 1.92 1.87 1.88
CA LEU A 216 2.09 0.58 1.22
C LEU A 216 1.03 0.45 0.12
N VAL A 217 1.46 0.04 -1.07
CA VAL A 217 0.60 -0.21 -2.21
C VAL A 217 0.74 -1.65 -2.65
N ARG A 218 -0.38 -2.34 -2.76
CA ARG A 218 -0.44 -3.74 -3.23
C ARG A 218 -1.38 -3.86 -4.41
N GLY A 219 -0.85 -4.25 -5.56
CA GLY A 219 -1.62 -4.56 -6.76
C GLY A 219 -1.80 -6.07 -6.92
N MET A 220 -3.03 -6.51 -7.18
CA MET A 220 -3.38 -7.89 -7.49
C MET A 220 -4.17 -7.90 -8.79
N ALA A 221 -3.53 -8.30 -9.89
CA ALA A 221 -4.21 -8.39 -11.17
C ALA A 221 -4.57 -9.83 -11.52
N ARG A 222 -5.67 -9.96 -12.28
CA ARG A 222 -6.13 -11.22 -12.84
C ARG A 222 -6.65 -11.01 -14.25
N GLN A 223 -6.63 -12.06 -15.04
CA GLN A 223 -7.31 -12.16 -16.33
C GLN A 223 -8.11 -13.46 -16.38
N GLN A 224 -9.27 -13.43 -17.02
CA GLN A 224 -10.18 -14.60 -17.09
C GLN A 224 -9.57 -15.73 -17.91
N SER A 225 -8.86 -15.38 -18.99
CA SER A 225 -8.09 -16.30 -19.80
C SER A 225 -6.65 -15.79 -19.90
N PRO A 226 -5.64 -16.64 -19.66
CA PRO A 226 -4.24 -16.24 -19.80
C PRO A 226 -3.95 -15.74 -21.23
N GLN A 227 -3.64 -14.45 -21.35
CA GLN A 227 -3.15 -13.81 -22.56
C GLN A 227 -1.78 -13.19 -22.27
N PRO A 228 -0.80 -13.31 -23.17
CA PRO A 228 0.46 -12.61 -23.04
C PRO A 228 0.29 -11.11 -23.28
N TRP A 229 0.75 -10.32 -22.33
CA TRP A 229 0.95 -8.86 -22.41
C TRP A 229 2.44 -8.60 -22.52
N HIS A 230 2.88 -7.79 -23.48
CA HIS A 230 4.30 -7.50 -23.68
C HIS A 230 4.83 -6.54 -22.60
N GLU A 231 3.98 -5.65 -22.09
CA GLU A 231 4.28 -4.75 -20.99
C GLU A 231 3.11 -4.75 -20.02
N ALA A 232 3.39 -4.76 -18.73
CA ALA A 232 2.41 -4.66 -17.66
C ALA A 232 2.94 -3.70 -16.59
N HIS A 233 2.50 -2.46 -16.65
CA HIS A 233 2.97 -1.38 -15.80
C HIS A 233 2.37 -1.48 -14.39
N PHE A 234 3.14 -1.03 -13.40
CA PHE A 234 2.75 -0.96 -12.00
C PHE A 234 3.37 0.30 -11.39
N LEU A 235 2.50 1.21 -10.94
CA LEU A 235 2.88 2.49 -10.33
C LEU A 235 3.75 3.36 -11.25
N GLU A 236 3.29 3.59 -12.48
CA GLU A 236 3.88 4.64 -13.33
C GLU A 236 3.24 5.98 -12.96
N LEU A 237 3.94 6.75 -12.11
CA LEU A 237 3.51 8.05 -11.66
C LEU A 237 4.11 9.15 -12.55
N ALA A 238 3.28 9.75 -13.38
CA ALA A 238 3.65 10.90 -14.20
C ALA A 238 3.15 12.22 -13.57
N PHE A 239 3.85 13.31 -13.86
CA PHE A 239 3.56 14.64 -13.32
C PHE A 239 3.97 15.73 -14.32
N ALA A 240 3.56 16.98 -14.07
CA ALA A 240 3.92 18.10 -14.93
C ALA A 240 5.45 18.31 -14.96
N THR A 241 6.00 18.79 -16.08
CA THR A 241 7.45 18.95 -16.31
C THR A 241 8.17 19.78 -15.23
N ASN A 242 7.47 20.71 -14.59
CA ASN A 242 8.00 21.57 -13.53
C ASN A 242 7.43 21.26 -12.13
N ALA A 243 6.79 20.09 -11.96
CA ALA A 243 6.24 19.68 -10.66
C ALA A 243 7.34 19.45 -9.62
N PHE A 244 8.46 18.84 -10.03
CA PHE A 244 9.60 18.57 -9.17
C PHE A 244 10.89 19.12 -9.80
N ALA A 245 11.73 19.75 -8.99
CA ALA A 245 13.00 20.30 -9.44
C ALA A 245 14.14 19.28 -9.44
N HIS A 246 14.12 18.32 -8.50
CA HIS A 246 15.23 17.39 -8.30
C HIS A 246 14.77 15.94 -8.23
N TRP A 247 15.70 15.03 -8.53
CA TRP A 247 15.59 13.60 -8.29
C TRP A 247 16.82 13.10 -7.54
N VAL A 248 16.65 12.00 -6.80
CA VAL A 248 17.73 11.29 -6.09
C VAL A 248 17.35 9.83 -5.93
N GLY A 249 18.31 8.92 -6.01
CA GLY A 249 18.05 7.49 -5.85
C GLY A 249 19.30 6.62 -5.79
N GLY A 250 19.05 5.37 -5.40
CA GLY A 250 19.97 4.24 -5.49
C GLY A 250 21.15 4.25 -4.52
N GLU A 251 21.89 3.14 -4.59
CA GLU A 251 23.18 2.93 -3.94
C GLU A 251 24.20 2.44 -4.99
N PRO A 252 25.31 3.16 -5.25
CA PRO A 252 25.67 4.46 -4.65
C PRO A 252 24.69 5.56 -5.04
N ARG A 253 24.41 6.45 -4.08
CA ARG A 253 23.51 7.60 -4.25
C ARG A 253 23.88 8.45 -5.46
N GLN A 254 22.89 8.70 -6.31
CA GLN A 254 22.96 9.64 -7.42
C GLN A 254 21.82 10.65 -7.30
N GLU A 255 22.08 11.89 -7.70
CA GLU A 255 21.07 12.95 -7.69
C GLU A 255 21.27 13.94 -8.85
N GLY A 256 20.21 14.67 -9.19
CA GLY A 256 20.24 15.65 -10.26
C GLY A 256 19.00 16.54 -10.30
N THR A 257 18.93 17.36 -11.33
CA THR A 257 17.79 18.25 -11.63
C THR A 257 17.06 17.76 -12.86
N PHE A 258 15.74 17.91 -12.88
CA PHE A 258 14.97 17.73 -14.11
C PHE A 258 15.34 18.83 -15.12
N ALA A 259 15.71 18.44 -16.33
CA ALA A 259 16.13 19.33 -17.41
C ALA A 259 15.40 19.02 -18.73
N GLY A 260 14.49 18.04 -18.75
CA GLY A 260 13.74 17.62 -19.93
C GLY A 260 14.64 17.01 -21.02
N ARG A 261 15.58 16.15 -20.63
CA ARG A 261 16.57 15.54 -21.54
C ARG A 261 16.10 14.27 -22.25
N ASP A 262 14.88 13.81 -21.98
CA ASP A 262 14.34 12.53 -22.45
C ASP A 262 15.26 11.35 -22.06
N GLN A 263 15.79 11.38 -20.83
CA GLN A 263 16.74 10.40 -20.32
C GLN A 263 16.19 9.65 -19.10
N PRO A 264 16.29 8.30 -19.06
CA PRO A 264 16.01 7.53 -17.87
C PRO A 264 17.22 7.50 -16.90
N HIS A 265 16.95 7.73 -15.63
CA HIS A 265 17.84 7.46 -14.50
C HIS A 265 17.33 6.22 -13.76
N ARG A 266 18.15 5.17 -13.67
CA ARG A 266 17.76 3.88 -13.12
C ARG A 266 18.45 3.60 -11.80
N PHE A 267 17.68 3.06 -10.86
CA PHE A 267 18.08 2.76 -9.50
C PHE A 267 17.65 1.35 -9.15
N SER A 268 18.39 0.67 -8.29
CA SER A 268 18.15 -0.75 -7.97
C SER A 268 17.01 -0.97 -6.98
N GLN A 269 16.76 -0.03 -6.07
CA GLN A 269 15.87 -0.24 -4.92
C GLN A 269 14.90 0.91 -4.67
N TRP A 270 15.35 2.15 -4.85
CA TRP A 270 14.56 3.31 -4.52
C TRP A 270 14.94 4.54 -5.35
N ALA A 271 13.96 5.43 -5.52
CA ALA A 271 14.17 6.78 -6.02
C ALA A 271 13.11 7.72 -5.48
N LEU A 272 13.42 9.01 -5.41
CA LEU A 272 12.48 10.06 -5.06
C LEU A 272 12.66 11.30 -5.94
N VAL A 273 11.57 12.03 -6.08
CA VAL A 273 11.48 13.34 -6.75
C VAL A 273 11.06 14.38 -5.72
N ARG A 274 11.63 15.59 -5.79
CA ARG A 274 11.40 16.62 -4.77
C ARG A 274 11.29 18.04 -5.31
N GLN A 275 10.48 18.83 -4.60
CA GLN A 275 10.27 20.26 -4.79
C GLN A 275 10.37 20.97 -3.43
N GLY A 276 11.49 21.65 -3.19
CA GLY A 276 11.81 22.16 -1.86
C GLY A 276 11.88 21.01 -0.85
N ALA A 277 11.09 21.11 0.23
CA ALA A 277 10.97 20.04 1.23
C ALA A 277 9.98 18.94 0.82
N ASN A 278 9.11 19.13 -0.17
CA ASN A 278 8.12 18.13 -0.55
C ASN A 278 8.75 17.03 -1.40
N ALA A 279 8.53 15.76 -1.06
CA ALA A 279 9.02 14.63 -1.87
C ALA A 279 7.97 13.54 -2.08
N LEU A 280 8.03 12.94 -3.27
CA LEU A 280 7.43 11.64 -3.59
C LEU A 280 8.53 10.63 -3.86
N GLY A 281 8.47 9.46 -3.24
CA GLY A 281 9.44 8.40 -3.46
C GLY A 281 8.78 7.05 -3.67
N LEU A 282 9.52 6.15 -4.30
CA LEU A 282 9.15 4.75 -4.52
C LEU A 282 10.27 3.88 -3.97
N PHE A 283 9.90 2.89 -3.16
CA PHE A 283 10.79 1.98 -2.44
C PHE A 283 10.27 0.56 -2.56
N GLU A 284 11.20 -0.41 -2.52
CA GLU A 284 10.88 -1.85 -2.48
C GLU A 284 9.96 -2.30 -3.63
N ALA A 285 10.02 -1.60 -4.77
CA ALA A 285 9.29 -1.91 -5.99
C ALA A 285 10.14 -2.72 -6.97
N GLY A 286 11.29 -3.26 -6.54
CA GLY A 286 12.37 -3.67 -7.43
C GLY A 286 13.14 -2.45 -7.97
N PRO A 287 13.76 -2.57 -9.16
CA PRO A 287 14.37 -1.43 -9.83
C PRO A 287 13.37 -0.28 -9.99
N VAL A 288 13.85 0.95 -9.95
CA VAL A 288 13.05 2.17 -10.09
C VAL A 288 13.67 3.05 -11.15
N VAL A 289 12.84 3.66 -11.99
CA VAL A 289 13.27 4.63 -12.99
C VAL A 289 12.65 6.01 -12.69
N VAL A 290 13.50 7.03 -12.78
CA VAL A 290 13.09 8.43 -12.92
C VAL A 290 13.39 8.84 -14.35
N TYR A 291 12.36 9.22 -15.10
CA TYR A 291 12.53 9.69 -16.47
C TYR A 291 12.50 11.21 -16.52
N ASP A 292 13.59 11.81 -16.99
CA ASP A 292 13.70 13.26 -17.21
C ASP A 292 13.07 13.65 -18.55
N GLY A 293 11.76 13.44 -18.67
CA GLY A 293 11.04 13.54 -19.94
C GLY A 293 10.63 14.96 -20.34
N ARG A 294 10.92 15.32 -21.59
CA ARG A 294 10.31 16.48 -22.27
C ARG A 294 9.17 16.06 -23.17
N SER A 295 9.32 14.96 -23.90
CA SER A 295 8.36 14.48 -24.89
C SER A 295 7.10 13.86 -24.26
N TYR A 296 7.29 12.89 -23.38
CA TYR A 296 6.21 12.20 -22.65
C TYR A 296 5.93 12.82 -21.26
N GLY A 297 6.72 13.84 -20.89
CA GLY A 297 6.76 14.36 -19.53
C GLY A 297 7.57 13.47 -18.59
N PRO A 298 7.92 13.99 -17.40
CA PRO A 298 8.67 13.24 -16.40
C PRO A 298 7.79 12.24 -15.66
N TYR A 299 8.39 11.15 -15.22
CA TYR A 299 7.73 10.15 -14.38
C TYR A 299 8.68 9.47 -13.40
N LEU A 300 8.10 8.93 -12.33
CA LEU A 300 8.69 8.00 -11.38
C LEU A 300 7.95 6.67 -11.53
N HIS A 301 8.68 5.57 -11.73
CA HIS A 301 8.05 4.29 -12.06
C HIS A 301 8.86 3.12 -11.50
N ALA A 302 8.18 2.08 -11.04
CA ALA A 302 8.83 0.78 -10.89
C ALA A 302 9.38 0.34 -12.26
N ASP A 303 10.56 -0.26 -12.31
CA ASP A 303 11.25 -0.66 -13.54
C ASP A 303 11.45 -2.19 -13.57
N ALA A 304 11.90 -2.70 -14.72
CA ALA A 304 12.27 -4.09 -14.93
C ALA A 304 11.15 -5.09 -14.54
N ASP A 305 11.47 -6.06 -13.67
CA ASP A 305 10.59 -7.18 -13.30
C ASP A 305 9.24 -6.73 -12.72
N ALA A 306 9.18 -5.52 -12.15
CA ALA A 306 8.00 -4.98 -11.53
C ALA A 306 7.07 -4.21 -12.47
N ALA A 307 7.50 -3.73 -13.65
CA ALA A 307 6.62 -2.93 -14.50
C ALA A 307 6.82 -3.01 -16.03
N TRP A 308 7.91 -3.60 -16.50
CA TRP A 308 8.19 -3.78 -17.94
C TRP A 308 8.28 -5.25 -18.34
N ARG A 309 7.81 -6.15 -17.49
CA ARG A 309 7.82 -7.58 -17.76
C ARG A 309 6.57 -8.02 -18.53
N GLN A 310 6.79 -8.98 -19.41
CA GLN A 310 5.71 -9.75 -20.01
C GLN A 310 4.86 -10.39 -18.91
N TRP A 311 3.54 -10.26 -19.01
CA TRP A 311 2.59 -10.96 -18.15
C TRP A 311 1.75 -11.93 -18.97
N SER A 312 1.86 -13.22 -18.70
CA SER A 312 1.10 -14.26 -19.41
C SER A 312 0.38 -15.26 -18.50
N SER A 313 0.53 -15.15 -17.18
CA SER A 313 -0.16 -16.00 -16.20
C SER A 313 -1.59 -15.53 -15.95
N ALA A 314 -2.40 -16.34 -15.27
CA ALA A 314 -3.76 -15.93 -14.89
C ALA A 314 -3.81 -14.74 -13.91
N ALA A 315 -2.74 -14.55 -13.11
CA ALA A 315 -2.67 -13.50 -12.11
C ALA A 315 -1.21 -13.08 -11.81
N TRP A 316 -1.05 -11.88 -11.25
CA TRP A 316 0.17 -11.44 -10.56
C TRP A 316 -0.18 -10.67 -9.29
N GLU A 317 0.77 -10.63 -8.37
CA GLU A 317 0.74 -9.78 -7.18
C GLU A 317 2.04 -8.97 -7.14
N ARG A 318 1.93 -7.66 -6.89
CA ARG A 318 3.07 -6.74 -6.77
C ARG A 318 2.84 -5.80 -5.61
N THR A 319 3.93 -5.38 -4.99
CA THR A 319 3.90 -4.50 -3.82
C THR A 319 4.99 -3.46 -3.96
N ALA A 320 4.75 -2.28 -3.40
CA ALA A 320 5.71 -1.20 -3.32
C ALA A 320 5.35 -0.28 -2.17
N TRP A 321 6.33 0.51 -1.73
CA TRP A 321 6.13 1.54 -0.74
C TRP A 321 6.32 2.92 -1.39
N LEU A 322 5.39 3.83 -1.09
CA LEU A 322 5.50 5.22 -1.47
C LEU A 322 5.88 6.06 -0.26
N TRP A 323 6.82 6.97 -0.45
CA TRP A 323 7.04 8.09 0.46
C TRP A 323 6.24 9.30 -0.03
N ILE A 324 5.45 9.90 0.84
CA ILE A 324 4.72 11.14 0.57
C ILE A 324 4.92 12.05 1.78
N GLY A 325 5.91 12.91 1.74
CA GLY A 325 6.19 13.75 2.91
C GLY A 325 7.37 14.69 2.76
N PRO A 326 7.70 15.39 3.86
CA PRO A 326 8.86 16.26 3.90
C PRO A 326 10.16 15.45 3.81
N VAL A 327 11.15 15.96 3.10
CA VAL A 327 12.52 15.42 3.03
C VAL A 327 13.50 16.60 3.09
N THR A 328 14.16 16.75 4.24
CA THR A 328 15.29 17.69 4.40
C THR A 328 16.60 17.04 3.98
N ASP A 329 16.77 15.75 4.29
CA ASP A 329 17.86 14.90 3.82
C ASP A 329 17.30 13.61 3.19
N PRO A 330 17.53 13.37 1.88
CA PRO A 330 17.13 12.13 1.21
C PRO A 330 17.65 10.85 1.88
N ALA A 331 18.85 10.86 2.48
CA ALA A 331 19.38 9.69 3.18
C ALA A 331 18.57 9.36 4.44
N ALA A 332 18.05 10.37 5.13
CA ALA A 332 17.15 10.17 6.26
C ALA A 332 15.79 9.60 5.82
N ALA A 333 15.27 10.01 4.65
CA ALA A 333 14.04 9.47 4.09
C ALA A 333 14.19 8.00 3.66
N GLU A 334 15.30 7.69 2.99
CA GLU A 334 15.67 6.31 2.66
C GLU A 334 15.83 5.46 3.92
N SER A 335 16.62 5.91 4.89
CA SER A 335 16.84 5.17 6.14
C SER A 335 15.52 4.95 6.89
N ALA A 336 14.67 5.98 6.96
CA ALA A 336 13.35 5.87 7.58
C ALA A 336 12.40 4.94 6.82
N ALA A 337 12.45 4.93 5.49
CA ALA A 337 11.70 3.99 4.66
C ALA A 337 12.24 2.57 4.87
N THR A 338 13.54 2.33 4.68
CA THR A 338 14.15 1.00 4.82
C THR A 338 13.99 0.40 6.22
N ALA A 339 14.06 1.21 7.29
CA ALA A 339 13.82 0.75 8.66
C ALA A 339 12.36 0.33 8.92
N SER A 340 11.46 0.80 8.06
CA SER A 340 10.01 0.70 8.14
C SER A 340 9.40 -0.30 7.15
N THR A 341 10.13 -0.59 6.08
CA THR A 341 9.70 -1.39 4.93
C THR A 341 10.49 -2.68 4.90
N GLY A 342 9.81 -3.80 5.04
CA GLY A 342 10.34 -5.11 4.66
C GLY A 342 9.60 -5.62 3.42
N PRO A 343 10.15 -6.61 2.70
CA PRO A 343 9.36 -7.37 1.75
C PRO A 343 8.12 -7.92 2.46
N LEU A 344 6.97 -7.84 1.82
CA LEU A 344 5.76 -8.53 2.27
C LEU A 344 5.96 -10.02 2.04
N THR A 345 6.56 -10.70 3.03
CA THR A 345 6.69 -12.16 3.08
C THR A 345 5.44 -12.81 3.62
#